data_AF-A0A938Y7K6-F1
#
_entry.id   AF-A0A938Y7K6-F1
#
_cell.length_a   1.000
_cell.length_b   1.000
_cell.length_c   1.000
_cell.angle_alpha   90.00
_cell.angle_beta   90.00
_cell.angle_gamma   90.00
#
_symmetry.space_group_name_H-M   'P 1'
#
loop_
_entity.id
_entity.type
_entity.pdbx_description
1 polymer ?
#
loop_
_entity_poly.entity_id
_entity_poly.type
_entity_poly.pdbx_seq_one_letter_code
_entity_poly.pdbx_strand_id
1 'polypeptide(L)'
;MHDASAWESTGEYSLKREINASTAYSYTYATIEVNTYSGEYSTEHGGATGELSRDLLVAQALAAIEKWPPLIEDLFTKWQNLPSRYTSAALLDWAARELNIDPENLTGTGDAAGDVNSRLAGDLERLKSRAGDLNGRYAEAFSDYYVNDLPATVGGQDMLISALAVASRAQGEVWGRASDDVANFEHDALQAMKSSGPDGGPDGSLVLGLTVVAAIGTALAAVPTLGGSVALFGAISGAAAIGAGVEAAKTADTSFEDLPLGADHPDTVLANMEAWLDALDKQIEVQEVGIRDLLTSAKVFADSGSCELTAPELTSAPTGEVLSARQGLIVDKRMIAQITELWLPSVAADLRKAESYLTVTADDGFRREGGVGLAPNGAWSQFDALQTRTSALLTGLSGDLEAAADKLEEAAALIGMTDEAISGDYRRIENEVERRNLNDTDDVRALL
;
A
#
# COMPACT_ATOMS: atom_id res chain seq x y z
N MET A 1 -11.69 -66.59 8.49
CA MET A 1 -12.09 -65.47 7.60
C MET A 1 -11.30 -64.26 8.09
N HIS A 2 -9.97 -64.18 7.96
CA HIS A 2 -9.12 -64.26 6.77
C HIS A 2 -9.57 -63.33 5.64
N ASP A 3 -8.86 -62.20 5.59
CA ASP A 3 -8.80 -61.10 4.63
C ASP A 3 -10.10 -60.45 4.18
N ALA A 4 -10.48 -59.40 4.92
CA ALA A 4 -11.15 -58.26 4.34
C ALA A 4 -10.17 -57.59 3.36
N SER A 5 -10.29 -57.93 2.08
CA SER A 5 -9.57 -57.30 0.98
C SER A 5 -9.68 -55.77 1.08
N ALA A 6 -8.52 -55.12 1.02
CA ALA A 6 -8.42 -53.68 0.85
C ALA A 6 -9.05 -53.28 -0.49
N TRP A 7 -9.46 -52.02 -0.62
CA TRP A 7 -9.86 -51.48 -1.91
C TRP A 7 -8.69 -51.55 -2.89
N GLU A 8 -8.93 -52.07 -4.10
CA GLU A 8 -7.93 -52.20 -5.15
C GLU A 8 -8.16 -51.12 -6.22
N SER A 9 -7.11 -50.41 -6.63
CA SER A 9 -7.20 -49.53 -7.79
C SER A 9 -7.32 -50.35 -9.08
N THR A 10 -8.29 -50.02 -9.94
CA THR A 10 -8.49 -50.65 -11.26
C THR A 10 -8.18 -49.71 -12.42
N GLY A 11 -7.74 -48.49 -12.12
CA GLY A 11 -7.52 -47.41 -13.07
C GLY A 11 -7.25 -46.08 -12.37
N GLU A 12 -7.05 -45.01 -13.15
CA GLU A 12 -6.65 -43.69 -12.65
C GLU A 12 -7.66 -43.08 -11.66
N TYR A 13 -8.95 -43.42 -11.80
CA TYR A 13 -10.04 -42.92 -10.95
C TYR A 13 -11.02 -44.02 -10.55
N SER A 14 -10.60 -45.28 -10.48
CA SER A 14 -11.51 -46.39 -10.15
C SER A 14 -10.97 -47.27 -9.02
N LEU A 15 -11.83 -47.52 -8.03
CA LEU A 15 -11.56 -48.39 -6.90
C LEU A 15 -12.55 -49.55 -6.90
N LYS A 16 -12.03 -50.76 -6.77
CA LYS A 16 -12.80 -51.99 -6.74
C LYS A 16 -12.64 -52.71 -5.42
N ARG A 17 -13.72 -53.30 -4.93
CA ARG A 17 -13.69 -54.19 -3.77
C ARG A 17 -14.60 -55.38 -3.97
N GLU A 18 -14.06 -56.55 -3.66
CA GLU A 18 -14.76 -57.83 -3.78
C GLU A 18 -14.81 -58.54 -2.43
N ILE A 19 -16.00 -59.00 -2.05
CA ILE A 19 -16.21 -59.91 -0.92
C ILE A 19 -16.74 -61.22 -1.48
N ASN A 20 -16.01 -62.30 -1.24
CA ASN A 20 -16.39 -63.65 -1.63
C ASN A 20 -16.56 -64.53 -0.38
N ALA A 21 -17.70 -65.20 -0.25
CA ALA A 21 -17.96 -66.19 0.79
C ALA A 21 -18.55 -67.45 0.16
N SER A 22 -17.84 -68.57 0.29
CA SER A 22 -18.32 -69.87 -0.18
C SER A 22 -18.48 -70.85 0.98
N THR A 23 -19.55 -71.62 0.94
CA THR A 23 -19.76 -72.82 1.77
C THR A 23 -19.97 -74.03 0.86
N ALA A 24 -20.01 -75.23 1.43
CA ALA A 24 -20.33 -76.44 0.67
C ALA A 24 -21.71 -76.41 -0.02
N TYR A 25 -22.58 -75.44 0.31
CA TYR A 25 -23.97 -75.36 -0.16
C TYR A 25 -24.39 -74.00 -0.72
N SER A 26 -23.53 -72.98 -0.67
CA SER A 26 -23.85 -71.63 -1.16
C SER A 26 -22.60 -70.87 -1.61
N TYR A 27 -22.74 -70.09 -2.67
CA TYR A 27 -21.76 -69.10 -3.10
C TYR A 27 -22.41 -67.71 -2.97
N THR A 28 -21.76 -66.85 -2.19
CA THR A 28 -22.16 -65.46 -2.01
C THR A 28 -21.02 -64.57 -2.43
N TYR A 29 -21.31 -63.57 -3.25
CA TYR A 29 -20.34 -62.53 -3.59
C TYR A 29 -20.99 -61.15 -3.68
N ALA A 30 -20.17 -60.13 -3.47
CA ALA A 30 -20.48 -58.74 -3.76
C ALA A 30 -19.22 -58.05 -4.29
N THR A 31 -19.35 -57.44 -5.45
CA THR A 31 -18.33 -56.62 -6.10
C THR A 31 -18.87 -55.21 -6.23
N ILE A 32 -18.06 -54.23 -5.86
CA ILE A 32 -18.32 -52.83 -6.14
C ILE A 32 -17.11 -52.24 -6.85
N GLU A 33 -17.38 -51.43 -7.86
CA GLU A 33 -16.38 -50.59 -8.50
C GLU A 33 -16.89 -49.16 -8.52
N VAL A 34 -16.13 -48.23 -7.94
CA VAL A 34 -16.51 -46.83 -7.79
C VAL A 34 -15.54 -45.97 -8.58
N ASN A 35 -16.10 -45.07 -9.38
CA ASN A 35 -15.36 -43.97 -9.97
C ASN A 35 -15.18 -42.87 -8.92
N THR A 36 -13.94 -42.67 -8.46
CA THR A 36 -13.61 -41.70 -7.41
C THR A 36 -13.70 -40.25 -7.87
N TYR A 37 -13.75 -39.99 -9.18
CA TYR A 37 -13.94 -38.66 -9.76
C TYR A 37 -15.42 -38.28 -9.86
N SER A 38 -16.27 -39.17 -10.40
CA SER A 38 -17.71 -38.89 -10.59
C SER A 38 -18.59 -39.33 -9.43
N GLY A 39 -18.09 -40.17 -8.53
CA GLY A 39 -18.89 -40.85 -7.50
C GLY A 39 -19.82 -41.93 -8.05
N GLU A 40 -19.84 -42.14 -9.37
CA GLU A 40 -20.62 -43.21 -9.99
C GLU A 40 -20.06 -44.58 -9.60
N TYR A 41 -20.93 -45.55 -9.38
CA TYR A 41 -20.51 -46.89 -9.01
C TYR A 41 -21.28 -47.96 -9.78
N SER A 42 -20.61 -49.09 -10.01
CA SER A 42 -21.22 -50.31 -10.50
C SER A 42 -21.17 -51.38 -9.41
N THR A 43 -22.17 -52.26 -9.39
CA THR A 43 -22.21 -53.37 -8.43
C THR A 43 -22.58 -54.67 -9.11
N GLU A 44 -22.00 -55.76 -8.63
CA GLU A 44 -22.37 -57.12 -9.00
C GLU A 44 -22.52 -57.94 -7.72
N HIS A 45 -23.53 -58.80 -7.61
CA HIS A 45 -23.71 -59.62 -6.42
C HIS A 45 -24.45 -60.92 -6.74
N GLY A 46 -24.24 -61.93 -5.89
CA GLY A 46 -24.96 -63.19 -5.95
C GLY A 46 -25.25 -63.74 -4.55
N GLY A 47 -26.47 -64.29 -4.37
CA GLY A 47 -26.96 -64.83 -3.10
C GLY A 47 -27.53 -63.77 -2.15
N ALA A 48 -28.43 -64.17 -1.25
CA ALA A 48 -29.17 -63.25 -0.36
C ALA A 48 -28.27 -62.45 0.61
N THR A 49 -27.16 -63.05 1.07
CA THR A 49 -26.15 -62.36 1.89
C THR A 49 -25.24 -61.45 1.07
N GLY A 50 -25.24 -61.58 -0.26
CA GLY A 50 -24.46 -60.76 -1.19
C GLY A 50 -25.09 -59.38 -1.35
N GLU A 51 -26.42 -59.30 -1.30
CA GLU A 51 -27.16 -58.04 -1.29
C GLU A 51 -26.84 -57.18 -0.06
N LEU A 52 -26.86 -57.77 1.15
CA LEU A 52 -26.47 -57.08 2.38
C LEU A 52 -25.00 -56.63 2.36
N SER A 53 -24.12 -57.45 1.78
CA SER A 53 -22.69 -57.13 1.65
C SER A 53 -22.48 -56.00 0.64
N ARG A 54 -23.22 -55.98 -0.48
CA ARG A 54 -23.24 -54.90 -1.46
C ARG A 54 -23.64 -53.58 -0.81
N ASP A 55 -24.76 -53.55 -0.10
CA ASP A 55 -25.28 -52.30 0.48
C ASP A 55 -24.31 -51.69 1.49
N LEU A 56 -23.67 -52.54 2.30
CA LEU A 56 -22.61 -52.12 3.23
C LEU A 56 -21.40 -51.54 2.48
N LEU A 57 -20.96 -52.19 1.40
CA LEU A 57 -19.82 -51.74 0.59
C LEU A 57 -20.10 -50.43 -0.14
N VAL A 58 -21.30 -50.26 -0.69
CA VAL A 58 -21.75 -49.00 -1.32
C VAL A 58 -21.76 -47.88 -0.29
N ALA A 59 -22.35 -48.11 0.90
CA ALA A 59 -22.39 -47.11 1.96
C ALA A 59 -20.98 -46.69 2.42
N GLN A 60 -20.05 -47.64 2.54
CA GLN A 60 -18.66 -47.35 2.90
C GLN A 60 -17.93 -46.53 1.83
N ALA A 61 -18.15 -46.85 0.55
CA ALA A 61 -17.50 -46.16 -0.56
C ALA A 61 -18.02 -44.73 -0.73
N LEU A 62 -19.35 -44.55 -0.69
CA LEU A 62 -19.98 -43.23 -0.76
C LEU A 62 -19.55 -42.36 0.41
N ALA A 63 -19.57 -42.87 1.65
CA ALA A 63 -19.10 -42.12 2.82
C ALA A 63 -17.63 -41.67 2.72
N ALA A 64 -16.78 -42.46 2.06
CA ALA A 64 -15.38 -42.12 1.86
C ALA A 64 -15.17 -41.01 0.80
N ILE A 65 -16.10 -40.86 -0.15
CA ILE A 65 -16.06 -39.84 -1.21
C ILE A 65 -16.80 -38.58 -0.77
N GLU A 66 -18.00 -38.72 -0.23
CA GLU A 66 -18.89 -37.62 0.16
C GLU A 66 -18.32 -36.74 1.29
N LYS A 67 -17.33 -37.22 2.05
CA LYS A 67 -16.65 -36.40 3.07
C LYS A 67 -15.81 -35.26 2.49
N TRP A 68 -15.30 -35.39 1.26
CA TRP A 68 -14.30 -34.46 0.72
C TRP A 68 -14.84 -33.12 0.25
N PRO A 69 -15.96 -33.05 -0.52
CA PRO A 69 -16.47 -31.76 -0.99
C PRO A 69 -16.67 -30.71 0.11
N PRO A 70 -17.37 -31.01 1.24
CA PRO A 70 -17.56 -30.00 2.28
C PRO A 70 -16.25 -29.60 2.97
N LEU A 71 -15.31 -30.54 3.16
CA LEU A 71 -14.00 -30.23 3.75
C LEU A 71 -13.21 -29.28 2.85
N ILE A 72 -13.17 -29.54 1.55
CA ILE A 72 -12.46 -28.70 0.58
C ILE A 72 -13.14 -27.33 0.45
N GLU A 73 -14.47 -27.28 0.38
CA GLU A 73 -15.22 -26.02 0.35
C GLU A 73 -14.95 -25.15 1.58
N ASP A 74 -14.93 -25.76 2.77
CA ASP A 74 -14.64 -25.06 4.03
C ASP A 74 -13.22 -24.46 4.03
N LEU A 75 -12.21 -25.16 3.48
CA LEU A 75 -10.83 -24.63 3.39
C LEU A 75 -10.75 -23.32 2.62
N PHE A 76 -11.46 -23.23 1.50
CA PHE A 76 -11.37 -22.10 0.60
C PHE A 76 -12.35 -20.98 0.94
N THR A 77 -13.28 -21.18 1.88
CA THR A 77 -14.35 -20.21 2.19
C THR A 77 -13.81 -18.81 2.50
N LYS A 78 -12.73 -18.67 3.29
CA LYS A 78 -12.12 -17.37 3.63
C LYS A 78 -11.29 -16.75 2.49
N TRP A 79 -11.03 -17.49 1.41
CA TRP A 79 -10.17 -17.10 0.29
C TRP A 79 -10.94 -16.78 -1.00
N GLN A 80 -12.27 -16.88 -1.00
CA GLN A 80 -13.10 -16.68 -2.21
C GLN A 80 -13.13 -15.23 -2.69
N ASN A 81 -13.04 -14.27 -1.75
CA ASN A 81 -13.25 -12.85 -2.01
C ASN A 81 -12.00 -12.02 -1.65
N LEU A 82 -10.84 -12.42 -2.17
CA LEU A 82 -9.61 -11.67 -1.98
C LEU A 82 -9.66 -10.31 -2.71
N PRO A 83 -9.16 -9.23 -2.09
CA PRO A 83 -9.03 -7.94 -2.77
C PRO A 83 -8.20 -8.06 -4.05
N SER A 84 -8.58 -7.32 -5.10
CA SER A 84 -7.76 -7.24 -6.31
C SER A 84 -6.47 -6.45 -6.05
N ARG A 85 -5.47 -6.63 -6.93
CA ARG A 85 -4.27 -5.76 -6.95
C ARG A 85 -4.68 -4.30 -7.10
N TYR A 86 -4.07 -3.46 -6.27
CA TYR A 86 -4.51 -2.10 -5.98
C TYR A 86 -4.12 -1.13 -7.11
N THR A 87 -4.95 -0.10 -7.34
CA THR A 87 -4.68 0.94 -8.35
C THR A 87 -4.64 2.36 -7.80
N SER A 88 -5.02 2.58 -6.53
CA SER A 88 -5.09 3.91 -5.90
C SER A 88 -3.73 4.53 -5.56
N ALA A 89 -2.66 3.73 -5.53
CA ALA A 89 -1.29 4.20 -5.30
C ALA A 89 -0.85 5.28 -6.29
N ALA A 90 -1.39 5.28 -7.51
CA ALA A 90 -1.06 6.29 -8.51
C ALA A 90 -1.46 7.72 -8.07
N LEU A 91 -2.57 7.89 -7.34
CA LEU A 91 -2.98 9.21 -6.84
C LEU A 91 -1.99 9.74 -5.80
N LEU A 92 -1.51 8.86 -4.91
CA LEU A 92 -0.51 9.22 -3.91
C LEU A 92 0.85 9.53 -4.53
N ASP A 93 1.18 8.91 -5.66
CA ASP A 93 2.37 9.27 -6.44
C ASP A 93 2.26 10.68 -7.04
N TRP A 94 1.08 11.04 -7.56
CA TRP A 94 0.83 12.40 -8.02
C TRP A 94 0.94 13.39 -6.87
N ALA A 95 0.39 13.06 -5.70
CA ALA A 95 0.53 13.89 -4.50
C ALA A 95 1.99 14.09 -4.08
N ALA A 96 2.80 13.02 -4.05
CA ALA A 96 4.21 13.08 -3.70
C ALA A 96 5.01 13.88 -4.74
N ARG A 97 4.71 13.71 -6.04
CA ARG A 97 5.34 14.48 -7.12
C ARG A 97 5.15 15.98 -6.94
N GLU A 98 3.97 16.43 -6.52
CA GLU A 98 3.72 17.88 -6.34
C GLU A 98 4.63 18.50 -5.26
N LEU A 99 5.05 17.72 -4.26
CA LEU A 99 5.89 18.22 -3.15
C LEU A 99 7.36 17.79 -3.21
N ASN A 100 7.72 16.94 -4.17
CA ASN A 100 9.09 16.44 -4.33
C ASN A 100 10.07 17.56 -4.70
N ILE A 101 10.83 18.03 -3.71
CA ILE A 101 11.84 19.07 -3.85
C ILE A 101 13.24 18.50 -3.60
N ASP A 102 13.66 17.48 -4.33
CA ASP A 102 15.01 16.90 -4.18
C ASP A 102 16.08 18.02 -4.16
N PRO A 103 16.68 18.30 -2.99
CA PRO A 103 17.60 19.41 -2.82
C PRO A 103 18.97 19.11 -3.47
N GLU A 104 19.27 17.84 -3.74
CA GLU A 104 20.51 17.41 -4.38
C GLU A 104 20.38 17.35 -5.92
N ASN A 105 19.16 17.38 -6.45
CA ASN A 105 18.89 17.26 -7.89
C ASN A 105 17.88 18.30 -8.43
N LEU A 106 18.08 19.58 -8.07
CA LEU A 106 17.28 20.73 -8.52
C LEU A 106 17.15 20.89 -10.06
N THR A 107 17.92 20.15 -10.84
CA THR A 107 17.92 20.17 -12.31
C THR A 107 17.14 19.01 -12.96
N GLY A 108 16.53 18.12 -12.18
CA GLY A 108 15.68 17.06 -12.70
C GLY A 108 14.46 17.64 -13.42
N THR A 109 14.50 17.69 -14.75
CA THR A 109 13.36 18.08 -15.58
C THR A 109 12.78 16.84 -16.23
N GLY A 110 11.72 16.29 -15.65
CA GLY A 110 10.97 15.23 -16.28
C GLY A 110 9.53 15.18 -15.80
N ASP A 111 8.71 14.47 -16.57
CA ASP A 111 7.28 14.31 -16.32
C ASP A 111 6.90 12.98 -15.65
N ALA A 112 7.88 12.23 -15.15
CA ALA A 112 7.67 10.97 -14.45
C ALA A 112 7.32 11.19 -12.97
N ALA A 113 6.70 10.17 -12.36
CA ALA A 113 6.25 10.17 -10.97
C ALA A 113 7.37 10.30 -9.91
N GLY A 114 8.65 10.28 -10.32
CA GLY A 114 9.81 10.49 -9.43
C GLY A 114 10.61 11.74 -9.74
N ASP A 115 10.16 12.55 -10.69
CA ASP A 115 10.87 13.76 -11.04
C ASP A 115 10.64 14.86 -10.00
N VAL A 116 11.63 15.75 -9.91
CA VAL A 116 11.64 16.87 -8.99
C VAL A 116 10.65 17.91 -9.48
N ASN A 117 9.83 18.46 -8.58
CA ASN A 117 9.08 19.67 -8.85
C ASN A 117 10.04 20.86 -8.88
N SER A 118 10.75 20.99 -10.01
CA SER A 118 11.74 22.03 -10.28
C SER A 118 11.17 23.45 -10.15
N ARG A 119 9.85 23.63 -10.36
CA ARG A 119 9.17 24.90 -10.12
C ARG A 119 9.08 25.20 -8.63
N LEU A 120 8.52 24.28 -7.84
CA LEU A 120 8.41 24.44 -6.38
C LEU A 120 9.79 24.65 -5.75
N ALA A 121 10.77 23.81 -6.11
CA ALA A 121 12.14 23.95 -5.62
C ALA A 121 12.76 25.30 -6.03
N GLY A 122 12.51 25.74 -7.27
CA GLY A 122 12.96 27.05 -7.75
C GLY A 122 12.28 28.23 -7.06
N ASP A 123 10.99 28.14 -6.73
CA ASP A 123 10.24 29.17 -6.02
C ASP A 123 10.67 29.25 -4.55
N LEU A 124 10.93 28.11 -3.89
CA LEU A 124 11.51 28.06 -2.54
C LEU A 124 12.92 28.67 -2.49
N GLU A 125 13.78 28.36 -3.45
CA GLU A 125 15.14 28.95 -3.52
C GLU A 125 15.08 30.46 -3.81
N ARG A 126 14.15 30.90 -4.67
CA ARG A 126 13.91 32.33 -4.92
C ARG A 126 13.42 33.03 -3.66
N LEU A 127 12.46 32.45 -2.94
CA LEU A 127 11.99 32.96 -1.66
C LEU A 127 13.15 33.12 -0.68
N LYS A 128 13.99 32.08 -0.55
CA LYS A 128 15.18 32.10 0.30
C LYS A 128 16.18 33.19 -0.06
N SER A 129 16.59 33.24 -1.32
CA SER A 129 17.55 34.23 -1.79
C SER A 129 17.03 35.66 -1.64
N ARG A 130 15.73 35.89 -1.88
CA ARG A 130 15.17 37.24 -2.00
C ARG A 130 14.63 37.78 -0.68
N ALA A 131 14.07 36.93 0.16
CA ALA A 131 13.73 37.35 1.52
C ALA A 131 14.97 37.65 2.35
N GLY A 132 16.09 36.94 2.10
CA GLY A 132 17.38 37.26 2.71
C GLY A 132 17.93 38.65 2.33
N ASP A 133 17.46 39.25 1.23
CA ASP A 133 17.80 40.62 0.84
C ASP A 133 16.95 41.67 1.59
N LEU A 134 15.85 41.26 2.23
CA LEU A 134 14.96 42.16 2.99
C LEU A 134 15.58 42.51 4.35
N ASN A 135 15.38 43.74 4.82
CA ASN A 135 15.89 44.23 6.12
C ASN A 135 14.81 44.97 6.92
N GLY A 136 14.73 44.69 8.22
CA GLY A 136 13.74 45.24 9.16
C GLY A 136 13.09 44.13 10.00
N ARG A 137 12.44 44.48 11.12
CA ARG A 137 11.97 43.46 12.09
C ARG A 137 10.90 42.52 11.51
N TYR A 138 10.06 42.99 10.57
CA TYR A 138 9.10 42.13 9.87
C TYR A 138 9.75 41.26 8.80
N ALA A 139 10.77 41.78 8.12
CA ALA A 139 11.54 41.03 7.14
C ALA A 139 12.38 39.92 7.78
N GLU A 140 13.03 40.23 8.91
CA GLU A 140 13.75 39.25 9.73
C GLU A 140 12.79 38.19 10.26
N ALA A 141 11.64 38.58 10.83
CA ALA A 141 10.63 37.61 11.26
C ALA A 141 10.08 36.78 10.09
N PHE A 142 9.76 37.38 8.95
CA PHE A 142 9.30 36.64 7.78
C PHE A 142 10.37 35.65 7.29
N SER A 143 11.64 36.08 7.23
CA SER A 143 12.74 35.23 6.81
C SER A 143 13.00 34.07 7.79
N ASP A 144 12.99 34.36 9.09
CA ASP A 144 13.29 33.40 10.13
C ASP A 144 12.19 32.35 10.28
N TYR A 145 10.91 32.76 10.21
CA TYR A 145 9.78 31.86 10.49
C TYR A 145 9.18 31.19 9.26
N TYR A 146 9.15 31.89 8.11
CA TYR A 146 8.56 31.32 6.89
C TYR A 146 9.63 30.82 5.94
N VAL A 147 10.65 31.60 5.66
CA VAL A 147 11.52 31.31 4.52
C VAL A 147 12.57 30.24 4.82
N ASN A 148 13.13 30.25 6.03
CA ASN A 148 14.16 29.29 6.43
C ASN A 148 13.58 27.89 6.70
N ASP A 149 12.38 27.83 7.28
CA ASP A 149 11.78 26.57 7.73
C ASP A 149 10.87 25.93 6.66
N LEU A 150 10.29 26.71 5.74
CA LEU A 150 9.35 26.21 4.73
C LEU A 150 9.87 25.04 3.89
N PRO A 151 11.12 25.03 3.36
CA PRO A 151 11.61 23.87 2.63
C PRO A 151 11.63 22.58 3.48
N ALA A 152 12.00 22.69 4.76
CA ALA A 152 11.99 21.55 5.67
C ALA A 152 10.57 21.09 5.99
N THR A 153 9.63 22.03 6.17
CA THR A 153 8.21 21.73 6.39
C THR A 153 7.59 21.02 5.19
N VAL A 154 7.82 21.52 3.97
CA VAL A 154 7.34 20.90 2.72
C VAL A 154 7.93 19.50 2.55
N GLY A 155 9.24 19.33 2.77
CA GLY A 155 9.88 18.01 2.73
C GLY A 155 9.33 17.04 3.79
N GLY A 156 9.00 17.54 4.99
CA GLY A 156 8.33 16.74 6.02
C GLY A 156 6.94 16.27 5.58
N GLN A 157 6.16 17.13 4.93
CA GLN A 157 4.84 16.79 4.41
C GLN A 157 4.92 15.80 3.22
N ASP A 158 5.88 15.96 2.32
CA ASP A 158 6.18 15.00 1.25
C ASP A 158 6.49 13.60 1.79
N MET A 159 7.23 13.50 2.90
CA MET A 159 7.50 12.22 3.55
C MET A 159 6.23 11.54 4.09
N LEU A 160 5.25 12.29 4.59
CA LEU A 160 3.97 11.73 5.04
C LEU A 160 3.18 11.16 3.86
N ILE A 161 3.14 11.87 2.73
CA ILE A 161 2.51 11.40 1.50
C ILE A 161 3.25 10.16 0.97
N SER A 162 4.57 10.18 0.96
CA SER A 162 5.39 9.02 0.58
C SER A 162 5.12 7.81 1.47
N ALA A 163 4.93 7.99 2.78
CA ALA A 163 4.55 6.90 3.68
C ALA A 163 3.16 6.32 3.35
N LEU A 164 2.18 7.17 3.02
CA LEU A 164 0.87 6.73 2.51
C LEU A 164 1.03 5.95 1.19
N ALA A 165 1.85 6.43 0.25
CA ALA A 165 2.11 5.77 -1.03
C ALA A 165 2.75 4.38 -0.84
N VAL A 166 3.75 4.27 0.03
CA VAL A 166 4.37 2.99 0.42
C VAL A 166 3.32 2.04 0.99
N ALA A 167 2.50 2.51 1.94
CA ALA A 167 1.49 1.68 2.58
C ALA A 167 0.45 1.15 1.59
N SER A 168 -0.04 2.00 0.69
CA SER A 168 -0.98 1.60 -0.37
C SER A 168 -0.39 0.55 -1.31
N ARG A 169 0.86 0.75 -1.76
CA ARG A 169 1.57 -0.24 -2.60
C ARG A 169 1.84 -1.55 -1.87
N ALA A 170 2.30 -1.48 -0.62
CA ALA A 170 2.60 -2.66 0.19
C ALA A 170 1.34 -3.50 0.37
N GLN A 171 0.24 -2.85 0.69
CA GLN A 171 -1.06 -3.50 0.79
C GLN A 171 -1.44 -4.17 -0.55
N GLY A 172 -1.26 -3.47 -1.68
CA GLY A 172 -1.51 -4.07 -3.00
C GLY A 172 -0.63 -5.24 -3.38
N GLU A 173 0.63 -5.21 -2.95
CA GLU A 173 1.57 -6.31 -3.17
C GLU A 173 1.27 -7.51 -2.27
N VAL A 174 0.87 -7.29 -1.01
CA VAL A 174 0.42 -8.36 -0.10
C VAL A 174 -0.73 -9.14 -0.72
N TRP A 175 -1.78 -8.46 -1.18
CA TRP A 175 -2.95 -9.15 -1.75
C TRP A 175 -2.71 -9.68 -3.15
N GLY A 176 -1.90 -8.98 -3.95
CA GLY A 176 -1.47 -9.48 -5.26
C GLY A 176 -0.73 -10.81 -5.16
N ARG A 177 0.20 -10.90 -4.21
CA ARG A 177 0.97 -12.12 -3.94
C ARG A 177 0.13 -13.20 -3.26
N ALA A 178 -0.74 -12.85 -2.32
CA ALA A 178 -1.65 -13.81 -1.72
C ALA A 178 -2.55 -14.46 -2.78
N SER A 179 -3.06 -13.69 -3.73
CA SER A 179 -3.85 -14.21 -4.84
C SER A 179 -3.04 -15.15 -5.74
N ASP A 180 -1.78 -14.81 -6.04
CA ASP A 180 -0.89 -15.68 -6.82
C ASP A 180 -0.57 -16.98 -6.06
N ASP A 181 -0.27 -16.87 -4.76
CA ASP A 181 0.07 -17.99 -3.89
C ASP A 181 -1.11 -18.96 -3.78
N VAL A 182 -2.35 -18.46 -3.59
CA VAL A 182 -3.57 -19.29 -3.58
C VAL A 182 -3.83 -19.95 -4.94
N ALA A 183 -3.61 -19.24 -6.05
CA ALA A 183 -3.79 -19.79 -7.39
C ALA A 183 -2.79 -20.92 -7.69
N ASN A 184 -1.54 -20.76 -7.28
CA ASN A 184 -0.52 -21.81 -7.41
C ASN A 184 -0.83 -22.99 -6.47
N PHE A 185 -1.27 -22.70 -5.25
CA PHE A 185 -1.67 -23.70 -4.26
C PHE A 185 -2.78 -24.62 -4.75
N GLU A 186 -3.79 -24.13 -5.47
CA GLU A 186 -4.87 -24.98 -5.99
C GLU A 186 -4.33 -26.10 -6.90
N HIS A 187 -3.40 -25.75 -7.79
CA HIS A 187 -2.78 -26.71 -8.71
C HIS A 187 -1.95 -27.76 -7.95
N ASP A 188 -1.13 -27.28 -7.02
CA ASP A 188 -0.18 -28.08 -6.27
C ASP A 188 -0.89 -28.98 -5.24
N ALA A 189 -1.95 -28.49 -4.61
CA ALA A 189 -2.80 -29.27 -3.71
C ALA A 189 -3.52 -30.41 -4.44
N LEU A 190 -4.02 -30.15 -5.66
CA LEU A 190 -4.61 -31.20 -6.49
C LEU A 190 -3.58 -32.28 -6.87
N GLN A 191 -2.34 -31.89 -7.20
CA GLN A 191 -1.27 -32.84 -7.47
C GLN A 191 -0.87 -33.65 -6.23
N ALA A 192 -0.78 -33.01 -5.06
CA ALA A 192 -0.50 -33.67 -3.79
C ALA A 192 -1.58 -34.71 -3.45
N MET A 193 -2.87 -34.35 -3.61
CA MET A 193 -3.99 -35.26 -3.39
C MET A 193 -3.94 -36.47 -4.35
N LYS A 194 -3.64 -36.25 -5.64
CA LYS A 194 -3.46 -37.34 -6.62
C LYS A 194 -2.30 -38.27 -6.28
N SER A 195 -1.24 -37.72 -5.70
CA SER A 195 0.00 -38.45 -5.39
C SER A 195 -0.02 -39.22 -4.07
N SER A 196 -1.02 -38.96 -3.21
CA SER A 196 -1.18 -39.54 -1.87
C SER A 196 -1.63 -41.01 -1.81
N GLY A 197 -1.56 -41.71 -2.94
CA GLY A 197 -1.91 -43.14 -3.05
C GLY A 197 -0.83 -44.07 -2.49
N PRO A 198 -1.15 -45.37 -2.31
CA PRO A 198 -0.27 -46.38 -1.72
C PRO A 198 1.05 -46.62 -2.48
N ASP A 199 1.12 -46.20 -3.74
CA ASP A 199 2.35 -46.27 -4.54
C ASP A 199 3.26 -45.04 -4.39
N GLY A 200 2.87 -44.05 -3.57
CA GLY A 200 3.67 -42.86 -3.24
C GLY A 200 4.24 -42.17 -4.47
N GLY A 201 3.47 -41.26 -5.07
CA GLY A 201 3.96 -40.49 -6.22
C GLY A 201 5.27 -39.75 -5.93
N PRO A 202 6.04 -39.35 -6.96
CA PRO A 202 7.33 -38.65 -6.80
C PRO A 202 7.24 -37.33 -5.99
N ASP A 203 6.03 -36.83 -5.73
CA ASP A 203 5.73 -35.52 -5.16
C ASP A 203 5.30 -35.56 -3.68
N GLY A 204 5.56 -36.66 -2.96
CA GLY A 204 5.38 -36.73 -1.49
C GLY A 204 6.21 -35.69 -0.71
N SER A 205 7.12 -34.99 -1.38
CA SER A 205 7.94 -33.88 -0.86
C SER A 205 7.62 -32.54 -1.52
N LEU A 206 6.41 -32.35 -2.07
CA LEU A 206 6.01 -31.05 -2.61
C LEU A 206 6.00 -30.01 -1.50
N VAL A 207 6.64 -28.87 -1.75
CA VAL A 207 6.75 -27.76 -0.80
C VAL A 207 6.46 -26.46 -1.52
N LEU A 208 5.75 -25.54 -0.85
CA LEU A 208 5.34 -24.27 -1.43
C LEU A 208 5.78 -23.09 -0.56
N GLY A 209 6.58 -22.20 -1.15
CA GLY A 209 7.06 -20.97 -0.52
C GLY A 209 6.06 -19.82 -0.61
N LEU A 210 5.90 -19.04 0.46
CA LEU A 210 5.04 -17.86 0.47
C LEU A 210 5.76 -16.63 -0.08
N THR A 211 5.18 -16.01 -1.11
CA THR A 211 5.79 -14.83 -1.75
C THR A 211 5.43 -13.53 -1.04
N VAL A 212 4.33 -13.51 -0.28
CA VAL A 212 3.80 -12.36 0.51
C VAL A 212 4.85 -11.71 1.41
N VAL A 213 5.83 -12.49 1.88
CA VAL A 213 6.89 -12.09 2.81
C VAL A 213 7.73 -10.88 2.33
N ALA A 214 7.82 -10.64 1.02
CA ALA A 214 8.63 -9.56 0.44
C ALA A 214 7.83 -8.31 0.02
N ALA A 215 6.54 -8.22 0.36
CA ALA A 215 5.63 -7.21 -0.15
C ALA A 215 6.06 -5.77 0.20
N ILE A 216 6.37 -5.50 1.48
CA ILE A 216 6.78 -4.16 1.94
C ILE A 216 8.10 -3.74 1.29
N GLY A 217 9.07 -4.66 1.20
CA GLY A 217 10.35 -4.40 0.55
C GLY A 217 10.19 -4.02 -0.93
N THR A 218 9.30 -4.71 -1.64
CA THR A 218 8.99 -4.43 -3.04
C THR A 218 8.27 -3.08 -3.20
N ALA A 219 7.32 -2.78 -2.33
CA ALA A 219 6.59 -1.52 -2.34
C ALA A 219 7.51 -0.30 -2.11
N LEU A 220 8.47 -0.41 -1.20
CA LEU A 220 9.47 0.64 -0.95
C LEU A 220 10.36 0.91 -2.16
N ALA A 221 10.77 -0.14 -2.89
CA ALA A 221 11.56 0.00 -4.10
C ALA A 221 10.78 0.66 -5.25
N ALA A 222 9.45 0.57 -5.23
CA ALA A 222 8.57 1.08 -6.28
C ALA A 222 8.16 2.55 -6.07
N VAL A 223 8.42 3.16 -4.90
CA VAL A 223 8.12 4.58 -4.67
C VAL A 223 9.21 5.45 -5.29
N PRO A 224 8.90 6.25 -6.32
CA PRO A 224 9.92 6.94 -7.10
C PRO A 224 10.71 7.98 -6.28
N THR A 225 10.05 8.73 -5.39
CA THR A 225 10.66 9.76 -4.53
C THR A 225 11.66 9.18 -3.53
N LEU A 226 11.52 7.90 -3.19
CA LEU A 226 12.38 7.24 -2.20
C LEU A 226 13.56 6.50 -2.84
N GLY A 227 13.54 6.26 -4.16
CA GLY A 227 14.60 5.56 -4.88
C GLY A 227 14.97 4.17 -4.30
N GLY A 228 14.06 3.56 -3.53
CA GLY A 228 14.30 2.32 -2.77
C GLY A 228 15.16 2.46 -1.50
N SER A 229 15.54 3.68 -1.09
CA SER A 229 16.44 3.92 0.05
C SER A 229 15.70 4.34 1.32
N VAL A 230 15.74 3.50 2.35
CA VAL A 230 15.24 3.83 3.71
C VAL A 230 16.06 4.94 4.35
N ALA A 231 17.30 5.14 3.88
CA ALA A 231 18.17 6.20 4.36
C ALA A 231 17.58 7.59 4.12
N LEU A 232 16.69 7.76 3.13
CA LEU A 232 16.01 9.05 2.90
C LEU A 232 15.12 9.45 4.08
N PHE A 233 14.36 8.51 4.66
CA PHE A 233 13.55 8.78 5.86
C PHE A 233 14.41 9.08 7.10
N GLY A 234 15.63 8.54 7.16
CA GLY A 234 16.58 8.81 8.25
C GLY A 234 17.36 10.11 8.11
N ALA A 235 17.45 10.68 6.90
CA ALA A 235 18.28 11.85 6.60
C ALA A 235 17.66 13.18 7.07
N ILE A 236 16.32 13.27 7.17
CA ILE A 236 15.64 14.47 7.67
C ILE A 236 15.53 14.41 9.21
N SER A 237 16.05 15.44 9.86
CA SER A 237 15.92 15.67 11.31
C SER A 237 14.46 15.58 11.75
N GLY A 238 14.12 14.55 12.54
CA GLY A 238 12.76 14.31 13.05
C GLY A 238 12.04 13.12 12.38
N ALA A 239 12.38 12.75 11.15
CA ALA A 239 11.74 11.67 10.41
C ALA A 239 12.30 10.26 10.74
N ALA A 240 13.26 10.17 11.65
CA ALA A 240 13.87 8.91 12.10
C ALA A 240 12.85 7.88 12.61
N ALA A 241 11.71 8.32 13.15
CA ALA A 241 10.61 7.43 13.55
C ALA A 241 10.01 6.69 12.34
N ILE A 242 9.86 7.36 11.20
CA ILE A 242 9.39 6.74 9.96
C ILE A 242 10.42 5.72 9.49
N GLY A 243 11.70 6.09 9.45
CA GLY A 243 12.79 5.19 9.08
C GLY A 243 12.83 3.93 9.96
N ALA A 244 12.65 4.07 11.28
CA ALA A 244 12.57 2.95 12.20
C ALA A 244 11.33 2.07 11.95
N GLY A 245 10.18 2.68 11.63
CA GLY A 245 8.96 1.95 11.23
C GLY A 245 9.17 1.15 9.94
N VAL A 246 9.84 1.73 8.94
CA VAL A 246 10.20 1.06 7.69
C VAL A 246 11.15 -0.11 7.95
N GLU A 247 12.20 0.08 8.74
CA GLU A 247 13.14 -1.00 9.07
C GLU A 247 12.46 -2.13 9.86
N ALA A 248 11.63 -1.79 10.86
CA ALA A 248 10.84 -2.77 11.59
C ALA A 248 9.96 -3.59 10.64
N ALA A 249 9.26 -2.92 9.72
CA ALA A 249 8.40 -3.55 8.72
C ALA A 249 9.18 -4.44 7.73
N LYS A 250 10.41 -4.06 7.36
CA LYS A 250 11.30 -4.90 6.52
C LYS A 250 11.82 -6.14 7.24
N THR A 251 12.04 -6.03 8.55
CA THR A 251 12.54 -7.14 9.38
C THR A 251 11.45 -8.05 9.92
N ALA A 252 10.18 -7.72 9.67
CA ALA A 252 9.05 -8.60 9.95
C ALA A 252 9.33 -9.97 9.32
N ASP A 253 9.19 -11.02 10.13
CA ASP A 253 9.74 -12.36 9.91
C ASP A 253 9.77 -12.81 8.44
N THR A 254 10.96 -12.75 7.84
CA THR A 254 11.20 -13.22 6.47
C THR A 254 11.62 -14.68 6.40
N SER A 255 11.72 -15.36 7.55
CA SER A 255 12.05 -16.77 7.61
C SER A 255 10.80 -17.60 7.36
N PHE A 256 10.45 -17.72 6.08
CA PHE A 256 9.47 -18.73 5.70
C PHE A 256 10.17 -20.07 5.56
N GLU A 257 9.73 -21.03 6.36
CA GLU A 257 10.14 -22.42 6.23
C GLU A 257 9.18 -23.09 5.24
N ASP A 258 9.77 -23.63 4.19
CA ASP A 258 9.17 -24.50 3.20
C ASP A 258 8.20 -25.51 3.86
N LEU A 259 6.88 -25.33 3.65
CA LEU A 259 5.84 -26.18 4.24
C LEU A 259 5.50 -27.38 3.34
N PRO A 260 5.49 -28.61 3.89
CA PRO A 260 5.13 -29.79 3.12
C PRO A 260 3.66 -29.73 2.73
N LEU A 261 3.38 -29.97 1.45
CA LEU A 261 2.03 -30.15 0.91
C LEU A 261 1.73 -31.64 0.65
N GLY A 262 2.72 -32.40 0.20
CA GLY A 262 2.60 -33.85 -0.07
C GLY A 262 2.54 -34.71 1.19
N ALA A 263 1.87 -35.87 1.08
CA ALA A 263 1.85 -36.94 2.09
C ALA A 263 1.38 -38.28 1.50
N ASP A 264 1.63 -39.37 2.21
CA ASP A 264 1.26 -40.75 1.79
C ASP A 264 -0.23 -41.09 2.04
N HIS A 265 -1.04 -40.12 2.48
CA HIS A 265 -2.46 -40.31 2.74
C HIS A 265 -3.26 -39.02 2.48
N PRO A 266 -4.44 -39.08 1.82
CA PRO A 266 -5.25 -37.91 1.51
C PRO A 266 -5.63 -37.06 2.74
N ASP A 267 -5.94 -37.71 3.88
CA ASP A 267 -6.28 -36.98 5.12
C ASP A 267 -5.09 -36.15 5.64
N THR A 268 -3.86 -36.62 5.41
CA THR A 268 -2.64 -35.88 5.79
C THR A 268 -2.35 -34.76 4.79
N VAL A 269 -2.61 -34.97 3.50
CA VAL A 269 -2.54 -33.89 2.50
C VAL A 269 -3.53 -32.77 2.84
N LEU A 270 -4.75 -33.10 3.24
CA LEU A 270 -5.74 -32.10 3.68
C LEU A 270 -5.25 -31.30 4.90
N ALA A 271 -4.67 -31.98 5.91
CA ALA A 271 -4.11 -31.30 7.07
C ALA A 271 -2.91 -30.40 6.69
N ASN A 272 -2.10 -30.80 5.72
CA ASN A 272 -1.02 -29.99 5.18
C ASN A 272 -1.54 -28.76 4.41
N MET A 273 -2.63 -28.94 3.64
CA MET A 273 -3.34 -27.86 2.96
C MET A 273 -3.87 -26.81 3.95
N GLU A 274 -4.50 -27.26 5.05
CA GLU A 274 -4.93 -26.41 6.16
C GLU A 274 -3.77 -25.60 6.74
N ALA A 275 -2.68 -26.29 7.10
CA ALA A 275 -1.52 -25.66 7.71
C ALA A 275 -0.87 -24.62 6.78
N TRP A 276 -0.83 -24.89 5.48
CA TRP A 276 -0.30 -23.96 4.48
C TRP A 276 -1.17 -22.71 4.36
N LEU A 277 -2.49 -22.85 4.25
CA LEU A 277 -3.41 -21.71 4.19
C LEU A 277 -3.37 -20.88 5.48
N ASP A 278 -3.28 -21.51 6.65
CA ASP A 278 -3.12 -20.80 7.92
C ASP A 278 -1.77 -20.08 8.02
N ALA A 279 -0.70 -20.64 7.44
CA ALA A 279 0.57 -19.95 7.34
C ALA A 279 0.51 -18.74 6.42
N LEU A 280 -0.17 -18.84 5.27
CA LEU A 280 -0.42 -17.71 4.37
C LEU A 280 -1.18 -16.60 5.10
N ASP A 281 -2.25 -16.94 5.81
CA ASP A 281 -3.07 -16.02 6.60
C ASP A 281 -2.22 -15.26 7.63
N LYS A 282 -1.41 -16.00 8.40
CA LYS A 282 -0.49 -15.42 9.38
C LYS A 282 0.56 -14.51 8.74
N GLN A 283 1.09 -14.87 7.56
CA GLN A 283 2.05 -14.01 6.86
C GLN A 283 1.41 -12.72 6.34
N ILE A 284 0.17 -12.78 5.85
CA ILE A 284 -0.61 -11.59 5.51
C ILE A 284 -0.77 -10.71 6.76
N GLU A 285 -1.15 -11.28 7.90
CA GLU A 285 -1.27 -10.54 9.17
C GLU A 285 0.05 -9.84 9.55
N VAL A 286 1.18 -10.54 9.45
CA VAL A 286 2.52 -9.98 9.76
C VAL A 286 2.85 -8.80 8.86
N GLN A 287 2.61 -8.90 7.55
CA GLN A 287 2.86 -7.80 6.62
C GLN A 287 1.92 -6.61 6.88
N GLU A 288 0.65 -6.86 7.15
CA GLU A 288 -0.30 -5.79 7.46
C GLU A 288 0.00 -5.10 8.81
N VAL A 289 0.52 -5.83 9.80
CA VAL A 289 1.08 -5.25 11.03
C VAL A 289 2.26 -4.33 10.70
N GLY A 290 3.16 -4.75 9.80
CA GLY A 290 4.27 -3.90 9.34
C GLY A 290 3.79 -2.60 8.68
N ILE A 291 2.75 -2.67 7.82
CA ILE A 291 2.12 -1.50 7.20
C ILE A 291 1.50 -0.59 8.27
N ARG A 292 0.77 -1.16 9.22
CA ARG A 292 0.16 -0.44 10.34
C ARG A 292 1.19 0.30 11.19
N ASP A 293 2.31 -0.35 11.50
CA ASP A 293 3.36 0.21 12.34
C ASP A 293 4.12 1.33 11.61
N LEU A 294 4.37 1.19 10.30
CA LEU A 294 4.87 2.27 9.44
C LEU A 294 3.96 3.51 9.51
N LEU A 295 2.66 3.33 9.27
CA LEU A 295 1.68 4.41 9.28
C LEU A 295 1.58 5.08 10.66
N THR A 296 1.68 4.29 11.72
CA THR A 296 1.67 4.77 13.11
C THR A 296 2.91 5.64 13.38
N SER A 297 4.10 5.20 12.97
CA SER A 297 5.32 6.00 13.09
C SER A 297 5.25 7.30 12.29
N ALA A 298 4.70 7.27 11.06
CA ALA A 298 4.48 8.47 10.26
C ALA A 298 3.49 9.43 10.91
N LYS A 299 2.43 8.92 11.53
CA LYS A 299 1.49 9.74 12.31
C LYS A 299 2.17 10.41 13.51
N VAL A 300 3.03 9.69 14.23
CA VAL A 300 3.81 10.27 15.36
C VAL A 300 4.72 11.40 14.87
N PHE A 301 5.37 11.23 13.71
CA PHE A 301 6.17 12.28 13.10
C PHE A 301 5.29 13.50 12.73
N ALA A 302 4.14 13.29 12.09
CA ALA A 302 3.19 14.35 11.76
C ALA A 302 2.68 15.13 12.99
N ASP A 303 2.55 14.45 14.14
CA ASP A 303 2.08 15.05 15.39
C ASP A 303 3.21 15.69 16.22
N SER A 304 4.46 15.55 15.80
CA SER A 304 5.62 16.14 16.51
C SER A 304 5.76 17.65 16.33
N GLY A 305 5.02 18.26 15.40
CA GLY A 305 5.16 19.66 14.98
C GLY A 305 6.23 19.87 13.90
N SER A 306 7.02 18.86 13.54
CA SER A 306 8.09 18.97 12.52
C SER A 306 7.57 19.23 11.10
N CYS A 307 6.26 19.07 10.86
CA CYS A 307 5.59 19.28 9.58
C CYS A 307 4.74 20.57 9.57
N GLU A 308 4.90 21.43 10.56
CA GLU A 308 4.18 22.71 10.72
C GLU A 308 5.19 23.87 10.75
N LEU A 309 4.80 25.02 10.24
CA LEU A 309 5.57 26.25 10.46
C LEU A 309 5.33 26.75 11.88
N THR A 310 6.39 27.24 12.52
CA THR A 310 6.23 27.89 13.83
C THR A 310 5.63 29.27 13.63
N ALA A 311 4.45 29.52 14.20
CA ALA A 311 3.81 30.83 14.10
C ALA A 311 4.73 31.93 14.68
N PRO A 312 4.92 33.06 13.98
CA PRO A 312 5.76 34.15 14.47
C PRO A 312 5.15 34.81 15.71
N GLU A 313 5.95 35.07 16.74
CA GLU A 313 5.50 35.80 17.95
C GLU A 313 5.28 37.32 17.69
N LEU A 314 5.73 37.83 16.55
CA LEU A 314 5.74 39.25 16.23
C LEU A 314 4.37 39.74 15.74
N THR A 315 3.49 40.09 16.69
CA THR A 315 2.12 40.57 16.42
C THR A 315 2.02 42.07 16.16
N SER A 316 3.06 42.85 16.45
CA SER A 316 3.16 44.29 16.10
C SER A 316 4.60 44.82 16.22
N ALA A 317 4.97 45.79 15.39
CA ALA A 317 6.19 46.61 15.58
C ALA A 317 5.90 48.11 15.34
N PRO A 318 6.65 49.03 15.96
CA PRO A 318 6.55 50.46 15.66
C PRO A 318 6.80 50.74 14.17
N THR A 319 6.05 51.66 13.55
CA THR A 319 6.08 51.94 12.10
C THR A 319 7.47 52.20 11.51
N GLY A 320 8.42 52.71 12.31
CA GLY A 320 9.82 52.94 11.91
C GLY A 320 10.76 51.72 12.04
N GLU A 321 10.28 50.62 12.61
CA GLU A 321 11.00 49.35 12.80
C GLU A 321 10.39 48.19 11.98
N VAL A 322 9.21 48.40 11.38
CA VAL A 322 8.52 47.43 10.51
C VAL A 322 9.43 47.06 9.33
N LEU A 323 9.90 48.07 8.60
CA LEU A 323 10.97 47.97 7.61
C LEU A 323 11.88 49.19 7.83
N SER A 324 13.19 48.98 7.94
CA SER A 324 14.14 50.07 8.23
C SER A 324 14.20 51.07 7.07
N ALA A 325 14.10 52.38 7.33
CA ALA A 325 14.36 53.42 6.33
C ALA A 325 15.87 53.61 6.04
N ARG A 326 16.75 53.09 6.90
CA ARG A 326 18.21 53.01 6.69
C ARG A 326 18.53 51.63 6.17
N GLN A 327 18.31 51.41 4.89
CA GLN A 327 18.68 50.15 4.25
C GLN A 327 20.04 50.29 3.58
N GLY A 328 20.90 49.27 3.71
CA GLY A 328 22.06 49.09 2.82
C GLY A 328 21.64 48.73 1.39
N LEU A 329 20.41 48.27 1.19
CA LEU A 329 19.77 47.96 -0.09
C LEU A 329 18.31 48.40 -0.07
N ILE A 330 17.89 49.20 -1.06
CA ILE A 330 16.49 49.58 -1.26
C ILE A 330 15.68 48.31 -1.52
N VAL A 331 14.72 47.99 -0.63
CA VAL A 331 13.69 46.97 -0.90
C VAL A 331 12.85 47.49 -2.06
N ASP A 332 13.00 46.85 -3.22
CA ASP A 332 12.25 47.18 -4.43
C ASP A 332 10.82 46.65 -4.29
N LYS A 333 9.81 47.48 -4.63
CA LYS A 333 8.38 47.11 -4.62
C LYS A 333 8.13 45.84 -5.41
N ARG A 334 8.88 45.68 -6.51
CA ARG A 334 8.82 44.52 -7.38
C ARG A 334 9.20 43.22 -6.66
N MET A 335 10.12 43.27 -5.70
CA MET A 335 10.53 42.09 -4.96
C MET A 335 9.44 41.63 -3.99
N ILE A 336 8.79 42.56 -3.30
CA ILE A 336 7.65 42.23 -2.42
C ILE A 336 6.51 41.63 -3.26
N ALA A 337 6.13 42.27 -4.36
CA ALA A 337 5.13 41.74 -5.29
C ALA A 337 5.47 40.32 -5.79
N GLN A 338 6.73 40.04 -6.13
CA GLN A 338 7.14 38.68 -6.51
C GLN A 338 7.01 37.65 -5.38
N ILE A 339 7.25 38.05 -4.14
CA ILE A 339 7.07 37.16 -2.98
C ILE A 339 5.57 36.92 -2.74
N THR A 340 4.77 37.99 -2.66
CA THR A 340 3.37 37.95 -2.23
C THR A 340 2.41 37.49 -3.32
N GLU A 341 2.69 37.77 -4.59
CA GLU A 341 1.77 37.49 -5.70
C GLU A 341 2.18 36.29 -6.55
N LEU A 342 3.46 35.92 -6.53
CA LEU A 342 3.98 34.84 -7.37
C LEU A 342 4.45 33.65 -6.54
N TRP A 343 5.47 33.80 -5.69
CA TRP A 343 6.10 32.63 -5.07
C TRP A 343 5.28 32.02 -3.94
N LEU A 344 4.79 32.80 -2.96
CA LEU A 344 3.96 32.24 -1.88
C LEU A 344 2.66 31.62 -2.40
N PRO A 345 1.89 32.26 -3.31
CA PRO A 345 0.69 31.64 -3.88
C PRO A 345 0.99 30.41 -4.73
N SER A 346 2.11 30.40 -5.48
CA SER A 346 2.55 29.24 -6.27
C SER A 346 2.82 28.03 -5.37
N VAL A 347 3.54 28.22 -4.25
CA VAL A 347 3.77 27.16 -3.25
C VAL A 347 2.45 26.71 -2.61
N ALA A 348 1.57 27.64 -2.24
CA ALA A 348 0.27 27.32 -1.67
C ALA A 348 -0.62 26.50 -2.64
N ALA A 349 -0.56 26.80 -3.94
CA ALA A 349 -1.28 26.05 -4.97
C ALA A 349 -0.79 24.60 -5.08
N ASP A 350 0.52 24.36 -4.95
CA ASP A 350 1.09 23.01 -4.99
C ASP A 350 0.66 22.16 -3.81
N LEU A 351 0.64 22.75 -2.61
CA LEU A 351 0.16 22.10 -1.40
C LEU A 351 -1.31 21.66 -1.53
N ARG A 352 -2.16 22.51 -2.12
CA ARG A 352 -3.57 22.17 -2.38
C ARG A 352 -3.73 21.12 -3.46
N LYS A 353 -2.90 21.17 -4.49
CA LYS A 353 -2.93 20.17 -5.55
C LYS A 353 -2.53 18.81 -4.99
N ALA A 354 -1.49 18.75 -4.16
CA ALA A 354 -1.11 17.54 -3.43
C ALA A 354 -2.25 17.04 -2.53
N GLU A 355 -2.92 17.93 -1.79
CA GLU A 355 -4.07 17.60 -0.95
C GLU A 355 -5.24 17.01 -1.75
N SER A 356 -5.52 17.56 -2.93
CA SER A 356 -6.63 17.10 -3.78
C SER A 356 -6.49 15.64 -4.26
N TYR A 357 -5.29 15.08 -4.18
CA TYR A 357 -5.00 13.68 -4.51
C TYR A 357 -5.13 12.73 -3.30
N LEU A 358 -5.30 13.24 -2.08
CA LEU A 358 -5.45 12.47 -0.84
C LEU A 358 -6.89 11.94 -0.67
N THR A 359 -7.39 11.22 -1.68
CA THR A 359 -8.79 10.77 -1.76
C THR A 359 -8.95 9.26 -1.60
N VAL A 360 -7.93 8.57 -1.07
CA VAL A 360 -7.99 7.11 -0.90
C VAL A 360 -9.02 6.76 0.17
N THR A 361 -9.74 5.67 -0.05
CA THR A 361 -10.84 5.17 0.78
C THR A 361 -10.58 3.72 1.21
N ALA A 362 -11.36 3.24 2.19
CA ALA A 362 -11.30 1.84 2.61
C ALA A 362 -11.60 0.86 1.45
N ASP A 363 -12.42 1.29 0.48
CA ASP A 363 -12.80 0.47 -0.67
C ASP A 363 -11.68 0.36 -1.71
N ASP A 364 -10.61 1.14 -1.59
CA ASP A 364 -9.41 1.02 -2.41
C ASP A 364 -8.50 -0.12 -1.93
N GLY A 365 -9.12 -1.26 -1.61
CA GLY A 365 -8.50 -2.56 -1.33
C GLY A 365 -8.38 -2.92 0.14
N PHE A 366 -8.42 -1.97 1.08
CA PHE A 366 -8.30 -2.27 2.50
C PHE A 366 -9.46 -3.12 3.03
N ARG A 367 -10.68 -2.82 2.58
CA ARG A 367 -11.90 -3.51 2.96
C ARG A 367 -11.95 -4.88 2.30
N ARG A 368 -12.26 -5.89 3.11
CA ARG A 368 -12.46 -7.28 2.68
C ARG A 368 -13.44 -8.00 3.60
N GLU A 369 -13.85 -9.17 3.16
CA GLU A 369 -14.61 -10.08 4.01
C GLU A 369 -13.75 -10.56 5.20
N GLY A 370 -14.42 -10.93 6.30
CA GLY A 370 -13.74 -11.30 7.54
C GLY A 370 -12.89 -12.58 7.39
N GLY A 371 -11.85 -12.71 8.23
CA GLY A 371 -11.17 -13.99 8.46
C GLY A 371 -9.79 -14.17 7.84
N VAL A 372 -9.22 -13.18 7.15
CA VAL A 372 -7.83 -13.22 6.66
C VAL A 372 -7.05 -11.94 7.06
N GLY A 373 -5.87 -12.12 7.63
CA GLY A 373 -5.00 -11.06 8.15
C GLY A 373 -5.70 -10.20 9.20
N LEU A 374 -5.44 -8.89 9.18
CA LEU A 374 -6.09 -7.89 10.04
C LEU A 374 -7.50 -7.49 9.56
N ALA A 375 -8.30 -8.45 9.12
CA ALA A 375 -9.66 -8.20 8.63
C ALA A 375 -10.54 -7.47 9.67
N PRO A 376 -11.57 -6.70 9.25
CA PRO A 376 -12.04 -6.55 7.86
C PRO A 376 -11.35 -5.45 7.06
N ASN A 377 -10.51 -4.61 7.67
CA ASN A 377 -10.01 -3.40 7.02
C ASN A 377 -8.47 -3.26 7.02
N GLY A 378 -7.73 -4.29 7.44
CA GLY A 378 -6.26 -4.21 7.48
C GLY A 378 -5.76 -3.03 8.33
N ALA A 379 -4.82 -2.27 7.77
CA ALA A 379 -4.26 -1.05 8.37
C ALA A 379 -5.06 0.24 8.06
N TRP A 380 -6.30 0.15 7.57
CA TRP A 380 -7.09 1.31 7.13
C TRP A 380 -7.20 2.42 8.18
N SER A 381 -7.44 2.08 9.45
CA SER A 381 -7.63 3.11 10.48
C SER A 381 -6.40 4.01 10.67
N GLN A 382 -5.19 3.45 10.52
CA GLN A 382 -3.94 4.17 10.61
C GLN A 382 -3.69 4.96 9.33
N PHE A 383 -4.07 4.39 8.19
CA PHE A 383 -4.00 5.05 6.89
C PHE A 383 -4.87 6.30 6.87
N ASP A 384 -6.16 6.17 7.22
CA ASP A 384 -7.13 7.26 7.27
C ASP A 384 -6.73 8.35 8.27
N ALA A 385 -6.23 7.97 9.44
CA ALA A 385 -5.73 8.92 10.43
C ALA A 385 -4.52 9.71 9.93
N LEU A 386 -3.60 9.06 9.20
CA LEU A 386 -2.44 9.73 8.61
C LEU A 386 -2.86 10.61 7.42
N GLN A 387 -3.73 10.11 6.54
CA GLN A 387 -4.28 10.87 5.41
C GLN A 387 -4.98 12.14 5.89
N THR A 388 -5.86 12.02 6.88
CA THR A 388 -6.57 13.16 7.48
C THR A 388 -5.60 14.18 8.09
N ARG A 389 -4.58 13.71 8.83
CA ARG A 389 -3.58 14.61 9.41
C ARG A 389 -2.75 15.30 8.34
N THR A 390 -2.36 14.58 7.29
CA THR A 390 -1.58 15.13 6.17
C THR A 390 -2.38 16.18 5.40
N SER A 391 -3.65 15.91 5.09
CA SER A 391 -4.56 16.91 4.47
C SER A 391 -4.70 18.18 5.33
N ALA A 392 -4.83 18.02 6.65
CA ALA A 392 -4.88 19.16 7.57
C ALA A 392 -3.58 19.98 7.58
N LEU A 393 -2.41 19.32 7.52
CA LEU A 393 -1.10 19.97 7.46
C LEU A 393 -0.90 20.74 6.15
N LEU A 394 -1.26 20.13 5.01
CA LEU A 394 -1.18 20.77 3.68
C LEU A 394 -2.11 22.00 3.60
N THR A 395 -3.35 21.83 4.04
CA THR A 395 -4.35 22.90 4.06
C THR A 395 -3.92 24.03 4.98
N GLY A 396 -3.46 23.71 6.20
CA GLY A 396 -2.96 24.67 7.17
C GLY A 396 -1.79 25.49 6.62
N LEU A 397 -0.76 24.81 6.10
CA LEU A 397 0.40 25.48 5.52
C LEU A 397 0.02 26.36 4.32
N SER A 398 -0.87 25.89 3.44
CA SER A 398 -1.33 26.71 2.30
C SER A 398 -2.03 27.99 2.76
N GLY A 399 -2.84 27.92 3.83
CA GLY A 399 -3.50 29.08 4.41
C GLY A 399 -2.54 30.03 5.12
N ASP A 400 -1.53 29.49 5.81
CA ASP A 400 -0.49 30.28 6.46
C ASP A 400 0.35 31.07 5.45
N LEU A 401 0.68 30.47 4.29
CA LEU A 401 1.42 31.14 3.22
C LEU A 401 0.62 32.29 2.58
N GLU A 402 -0.68 32.13 2.40
CA GLU A 402 -1.56 33.20 1.91
C GLU A 402 -1.71 34.32 2.94
N ALA A 403 -1.93 33.97 4.20
CA ALA A 403 -2.00 34.97 5.27
C ALA A 403 -0.67 35.74 5.42
N ALA A 404 0.46 35.06 5.24
CA ALA A 404 1.78 35.69 5.24
C ALA A 404 1.96 36.65 4.05
N ALA A 405 1.46 36.28 2.86
CA ALA A 405 1.47 37.14 1.68
C ALA A 405 0.64 38.42 1.92
N ASP A 406 -0.59 38.29 2.43
CA ASP A 406 -1.47 39.41 2.77
C ASP A 406 -0.80 40.36 3.78
N LYS A 407 -0.16 39.80 4.83
CA LYS A 407 0.51 40.60 5.87
C LYS A 407 1.74 41.35 5.34
N LEU A 408 2.50 40.74 4.43
CA LEU A 408 3.61 41.40 3.76
C LEU A 408 3.14 42.53 2.84
N GLU A 409 2.03 42.33 2.13
CA GLU A 409 1.42 43.36 1.28
C GLU A 409 0.93 44.56 2.13
N GLU A 410 0.22 44.30 3.23
CA GLU A 410 -0.19 45.34 4.19
C GLU A 410 1.02 46.14 4.73
N ALA A 411 2.10 45.43 5.10
CA ALA A 411 3.33 46.07 5.58
C ALA A 411 4.01 46.93 4.51
N ALA A 412 3.99 46.49 3.25
CA ALA A 412 4.50 47.25 2.11
C ALA A 412 3.67 48.52 1.85
N ALA A 413 2.34 48.42 1.91
CA ALA A 413 1.45 49.57 1.77
C ALA A 413 1.71 50.64 2.85
N LEU A 414 1.92 50.22 4.11
CA LEU A 414 2.18 51.11 5.24
C LEU A 414 3.47 51.94 5.12
N ILE A 415 4.49 51.45 4.43
CA ILE A 415 5.76 52.17 4.22
C ILE A 415 5.74 53.10 2.99
N GLY A 416 4.57 53.34 2.41
CA GLY A 416 4.41 54.26 1.28
C GLY A 416 4.80 53.66 -0.07
N MET A 417 4.82 52.33 -0.17
CA MET A 417 4.87 51.67 -1.47
C MET A 417 3.49 51.75 -2.16
N THR A 418 3.07 52.94 -2.58
CA THR A 418 1.73 53.18 -3.16
C THR A 418 1.41 52.44 -4.48
N ASP A 419 0.09 52.22 -4.67
CA ASP A 419 -0.67 51.32 -5.57
C ASP A 419 -0.53 51.48 -7.10
N GLU A 420 -0.20 52.66 -7.63
CA GLU A 420 -0.32 52.89 -9.08
C GLU A 420 0.70 52.12 -9.93
N ALA A 421 1.88 51.83 -9.35
CA ALA A 421 2.89 50.99 -10.01
C ALA A 421 2.65 49.49 -9.77
N ILE A 422 2.15 49.13 -8.59
CA ILE A 422 1.88 47.73 -8.23
C ILE A 422 0.71 47.22 -9.08
N SER A 423 -0.38 47.98 -9.26
CA SER A 423 -1.55 47.60 -10.11
C SER A 423 -1.19 47.27 -11.57
N GLY A 424 -0.17 47.93 -12.13
CA GLY A 424 0.33 47.68 -13.49
C GLY A 424 1.28 46.49 -13.60
N ASP A 425 1.94 46.12 -12.51
CA ASP A 425 2.75 44.90 -12.42
C ASP A 425 1.88 43.69 -12.02
N TYR A 426 0.86 43.85 -11.15
CA TYR A 426 -0.18 42.85 -10.81
C TYR A 426 -0.78 42.24 -12.07
N ARG A 427 -1.31 43.05 -12.99
CA ARG A 427 -1.89 42.51 -14.25
C ARG A 427 -0.87 41.82 -15.14
N ARG A 428 0.42 42.13 -15.02
CA ARG A 428 1.46 41.52 -15.84
C ARG A 428 1.88 40.17 -15.27
N ILE A 429 2.00 40.08 -13.94
CA ILE A 429 2.35 38.87 -13.20
C ILE A 429 1.16 37.91 -13.18
N GLU A 430 -0.07 38.39 -12.95
CA GLU A 430 -1.31 37.60 -13.03
C GLU A 430 -1.45 36.91 -14.40
N ASN A 431 -1.27 37.65 -15.50
CA ASN A 431 -1.22 37.07 -16.84
C ASN A 431 -0.03 36.11 -17.05
N GLU A 432 1.08 36.29 -16.33
CA GLU A 432 2.25 35.41 -16.42
C GLU A 432 2.07 34.13 -15.60
N VAL A 433 1.38 34.19 -14.46
CA VAL A 433 0.94 33.06 -13.66
C VAL A 433 -0.10 32.27 -14.43
N GLU A 434 -1.15 32.92 -14.94
CA GLU A 434 -2.22 32.28 -15.72
C GLU A 434 -1.67 31.61 -17.00
N ARG A 435 -0.69 32.24 -17.67
CA ARG A 435 0.00 31.67 -18.83
C ARG A 435 1.05 30.59 -18.49
N ARG A 436 1.61 30.59 -17.28
CA ARG A 436 2.58 29.56 -16.82
C ARG A 436 1.90 28.43 -16.04
N ASN A 437 0.62 28.55 -15.70
CA ASN A 437 -0.19 27.49 -15.12
C ASN A 437 -0.57 26.46 -16.21
N LEU A 438 0.46 25.84 -16.81
CA LEU A 438 0.35 24.70 -17.73
C LEU A 438 -0.03 23.42 -16.96
N ASN A 439 -1.20 23.46 -16.31
CA ASN A 439 -1.94 22.26 -15.92
C ASN A 439 -3.19 22.08 -16.81
N ASP A 440 -3.27 22.79 -17.94
CA ASP A 440 -4.27 22.52 -18.97
C ASP A 440 -3.87 21.27 -19.76
N THR A 441 -4.61 20.19 -19.53
CA THR A 441 -4.49 18.91 -20.23
C THR A 441 -4.54 19.04 -21.77
N ASP A 442 -5.09 20.13 -22.31
CA ASP A 442 -5.22 20.32 -23.77
C ASP A 442 -3.93 20.78 -24.47
N ASP A 443 -2.94 21.35 -23.77
CA ASP A 443 -1.69 21.83 -24.39
C ASP A 443 -0.60 20.74 -24.53
N VAL A 444 -0.78 19.57 -23.91
CA VAL A 444 0.12 18.40 -24.08
C VAL A 444 -0.05 17.75 -25.46
N ARG A 445 -1.19 17.97 -26.15
CA ARG A 445 -1.47 17.36 -27.46
C ARG A 445 -0.74 17.99 -28.64
N ALA A 446 -0.18 19.19 -28.50
CA ALA A 446 0.55 19.85 -29.59
C ALA A 446 2.06 19.56 -29.61
N LEU A 447 2.57 18.78 -28.65
CA LEU A 447 3.98 18.38 -28.55
C LEU A 447 4.19 16.85 -28.60
N LEU A 448 3.13 16.08 -28.86
CA LEU A 448 3.21 14.73 -29.45
C LEU A 448 3.06 14.83 -30.97
#